data_AF-A0A955UEY6-F1
#
_entry.id   AF-A0A955UEY6-F1
#
_cell.length_a   1.000
_cell.length_b   1.000
_cell.length_c   1.000
_cell.angle_alpha   90.00
_cell.angle_beta   90.00
_cell.angle_gamma   90.00
#
_symmetry.space_group_name_H-M   'P 1'
#
loop_
_entity.id
_entity.type
_entity.pdbx_description
1 polymer ?
#
loop_
_entity_poly.entity_id
_entity_poly.type
_entity_poly.pdbx_seq_one_letter_code
_entity_poly.pdbx_strand_id
1 'polypeptide(L)'
;MTSKKPCQHWVMVGVILGFLGSHPAYAEDIKTLAKEVENPVSDLVRVGFVNGTQFGAGANNHLFNVFNLQASTTRRFGDWALLNRLAIPLPYLPANAIMDKTGSLAGLGDIAYTGFLAR
;
A
#
# COMPACT_ATOMS: atom_id res chain seq x y z
N MET A 1 39.48 1.68 -57.22
CA MET A 1 38.96 2.07 -55.90
C MET A 1 37.45 1.85 -55.95
N THR A 2 36.80 0.96 -55.20
CA THR A 2 36.68 0.96 -53.74
C THR A 2 36.30 -0.45 -53.25
N SER A 3 37.04 -0.96 -52.27
CA SER A 3 36.73 -2.20 -51.54
C SER A 3 35.75 -1.85 -50.41
N LYS A 4 34.49 -2.31 -50.50
CA LYS A 4 33.53 -2.17 -49.39
C LYS A 4 33.70 -3.35 -48.44
N LYS A 5 34.21 -3.03 -47.24
CA LYS A 5 34.68 -3.98 -46.22
C LYS A 5 33.50 -4.73 -45.58
N PRO A 6 33.56 -6.07 -45.47
CA PRO A 6 32.52 -6.88 -44.81
C PRO A 6 32.39 -6.61 -43.30
N CYS A 7 33.38 -5.92 -42.70
CA CYS A 7 33.46 -5.64 -41.26
C CYS A 7 32.35 -4.70 -40.75
N GLN A 8 31.78 -3.83 -41.60
CA GLN A 8 30.78 -2.84 -41.18
C GLN A 8 29.39 -3.46 -40.91
N HIS A 9 29.07 -4.59 -41.55
CA HIS A 9 27.79 -5.30 -41.33
C HIS A 9 27.77 -6.05 -39.99
N TRP A 10 28.90 -6.64 -39.58
CA TRP A 10 29.00 -7.37 -38.31
C TRP A 10 28.95 -6.45 -37.10
N VAL A 11 29.53 -5.25 -37.20
CA VAL A 11 29.46 -4.23 -36.15
C VAL A 11 28.03 -3.71 -35.97
N MET A 12 27.28 -3.49 -37.06
CA MET A 12 25.87 -3.09 -37.00
C MET A 12 24.96 -4.16 -36.37
N VAL A 13 25.18 -5.44 -36.71
CA VAL A 13 24.42 -6.55 -36.13
C VAL A 13 24.71 -6.69 -34.62
N GLY A 14 25.98 -6.54 -34.20
CA GLY A 14 26.36 -6.60 -32.79
C GLY A 14 25.74 -5.47 -31.95
N VAL A 15 25.61 -4.26 -32.50
CA VAL A 15 24.99 -3.11 -31.81
C VAL A 15 23.47 -3.26 -31.69
N ILE A 16 22.80 -3.84 -32.69
CA ILE A 16 21.36 -4.11 -32.65
C ILE A 16 21.03 -5.24 -31.65
N LEU A 17 21.86 -6.29 -31.58
CA LEU A 17 21.72 -7.37 -30.59
C LEU A 17 22.01 -6.91 -29.15
N GLY A 18 22.92 -5.95 -28.95
CA GLY A 18 23.21 -5.38 -27.62
C GLY A 18 22.06 -4.56 -27.03
N PHE A 19 21.25 -3.90 -27.88
CA PHE A 19 20.10 -3.10 -27.42
C PHE A 19 18.85 -3.93 -27.09
N LEU A 20 18.69 -5.12 -27.68
CA LEU A 20 17.57 -6.04 -27.42
C LEU A 20 17.76 -6.90 -26.16
N GLY A 21 18.97 -7.03 -25.64
CA GLY A 21 19.32 -7.94 -24.53
C GLY A 21 19.20 -7.35 -23.12
N SER A 22 18.83 -6.08 -22.97
CA SER A 22 18.71 -5.45 -21.65
C SER A 22 17.23 -5.31 -21.26
N HIS A 23 16.92 -5.79 -20.05
CA HIS A 23 15.68 -5.62 -19.25
C HIS A 23 14.65 -6.78 -19.27
N PRO A 24 14.84 -7.78 -18.38
CA PRO A 24 13.68 -8.27 -17.63
C PRO A 24 13.89 -8.38 -16.10
N ALA A 25 14.99 -7.90 -15.54
CA ALA A 25 15.23 -8.02 -14.09
C ALA A 25 14.14 -7.34 -13.23
N TYR A 26 13.66 -6.16 -13.64
CA TYR A 26 12.59 -5.43 -12.94
C TYR A 26 11.20 -6.08 -13.06
N ALA A 27 10.95 -6.86 -14.12
CA ALA A 27 9.64 -7.47 -14.34
C ALA A 27 9.42 -8.71 -13.46
N GLU A 28 10.50 -9.36 -13.02
CA GLU A 28 10.44 -10.53 -12.14
C GLU A 28 10.20 -10.11 -10.68
N ASP A 29 10.90 -9.07 -10.20
CA ASP A 29 10.70 -8.49 -8.86
C ASP A 29 9.29 -7.94 -8.64
N ILE A 30 8.68 -7.33 -9.66
CA ILE A 30 7.30 -6.81 -9.54
C ILE A 30 6.30 -7.98 -9.42
N LYS A 31 6.56 -9.10 -10.10
CA LYS A 31 5.68 -10.28 -10.05
C LYS A 31 5.77 -11.01 -8.72
N THR A 32 6.95 -11.10 -8.12
CA THR A 32 7.14 -11.71 -6.80
C THR A 32 6.50 -10.86 -5.70
N LEU A 33 6.69 -9.54 -5.75
CA LEU A 33 6.07 -8.61 -4.81
C LEU A 33 4.53 -8.61 -4.92
N ALA A 34 3.98 -8.66 -6.14
CA ALA A 34 2.53 -8.74 -6.33
C ALA A 34 1.93 -9.99 -5.67
N LYS A 35 2.58 -11.14 -5.79
CA LYS A 35 2.17 -12.38 -5.11
C LYS A 35 2.27 -12.26 -3.58
N GLU A 36 3.27 -11.56 -3.06
CA GLU A 36 3.39 -11.33 -1.63
C GLU A 36 2.35 -10.35 -1.11
N VAL A 37 1.98 -9.31 -1.87
CA VAL A 37 0.92 -8.36 -1.48
C VAL A 37 -0.41 -9.07 -1.23
N GLU A 38 -0.75 -10.01 -2.11
CA GLU A 38 -1.96 -10.84 -2.01
C GLU A 38 -1.94 -11.80 -0.81
N ASN A 39 -0.77 -12.22 -0.33
CA ASN A 39 -0.64 -13.15 0.80
C ASN A 39 -0.74 -12.42 2.15
N PRO A 40 -1.81 -12.57 2.94
CA PRO A 40 -2.02 -11.82 4.19
C PRO A 40 -0.94 -12.07 5.27
N VAL A 41 -0.13 -13.13 5.13
CA VAL A 41 0.94 -13.51 6.08
C VAL A 41 2.33 -13.11 5.56
N SER A 42 2.45 -12.53 4.36
CA SER A 42 3.74 -12.07 3.84
C SER A 42 4.33 -10.94 4.69
N ASP A 43 5.67 -10.85 4.66
CA ASP A 43 6.46 -9.85 5.40
C ASP A 43 6.46 -8.49 4.70
N LEU A 44 5.25 -7.96 4.51
CA LEU A 44 5.03 -6.65 3.94
C LEU A 44 4.50 -5.71 5.02
N VAL A 45 5.00 -4.47 4.98
CA VAL A 45 4.39 -3.38 5.72
C VAL A 45 3.16 -2.93 4.93
N ARG A 46 1.98 -3.15 5.50
CA ARG A 46 0.70 -2.73 4.91
C ARG A 46 0.19 -1.51 5.67
N VAL A 47 -0.17 -0.47 4.93
CA VAL A 47 -0.88 0.68 5.48
C VAL A 47 -2.14 0.89 4.63
N GLY A 48 -3.29 0.84 5.29
CA GLY A 48 -4.61 1.01 4.71
C GLY A 48 -5.30 2.24 5.27
N PHE A 49 -5.98 2.96 4.39
CA PHE A 49 -6.79 4.13 4.73
C PHE A 49 -8.22 3.85 4.30
N VAL A 50 -9.15 3.86 5.26
CA VAL A 50 -10.57 3.60 4.99
C VAL A 50 -11.38 4.77 5.50
N ASN A 51 -12.07 5.46 4.59
CA ASN A 51 -13.00 6.52 4.96
C ASN A 51 -14.44 6.00 4.93
N GLY A 52 -15.09 5.94 6.09
CA GLY A 52 -16.49 5.54 6.22
C GLY A 52 -17.36 6.74 6.55
N THR A 53 -18.33 7.05 5.68
CA THR A 53 -19.34 8.08 5.95
C THR A 53 -20.67 7.40 6.29
N GLN A 54 -21.19 7.68 7.47
CA GLN A 54 -22.46 7.21 7.96
C GLN A 54 -23.49 8.33 7.89
N PHE A 55 -24.62 8.02 7.27
CA PHE A 55 -25.77 8.91 7.15
C PHE A 55 -26.78 8.57 8.25
N GLY A 56 -27.44 9.58 8.81
CA GLY A 56 -28.48 9.38 9.81
C GLY A 56 -27.95 8.99 11.20
N ALA A 57 -26.75 9.44 11.57
CA ALA A 57 -26.17 9.18 12.87
C ALA A 57 -26.81 10.07 13.95
N GLY A 58 -27.22 9.46 15.08
CA GLY A 58 -27.78 10.16 16.23
C GLY A 58 -29.24 10.65 16.04
N ALA A 59 -29.80 11.26 17.08
CA ALA A 59 -31.22 11.65 17.14
C ALA A 59 -31.65 12.67 16.07
N ASN A 60 -30.70 13.42 15.52
CA ASN A 60 -30.94 14.50 14.55
C ASN A 60 -30.53 14.13 13.11
N ASN A 61 -30.27 12.84 12.83
CA ASN A 61 -29.99 12.35 11.49
C ASN A 61 -28.72 12.95 10.85
N HIS A 62 -27.66 13.07 11.65
CA HIS A 62 -26.45 13.77 11.26
C HIS A 62 -25.54 12.94 10.36
N LEU A 63 -24.65 13.63 9.64
CA LEU A 63 -23.52 12.99 8.97
C LEU A 63 -22.44 12.69 10.00
N PHE A 64 -21.90 11.48 10.00
CA PHE A 64 -20.76 11.09 10.83
C PHE A 64 -19.72 10.43 9.94
N ASN A 65 -18.48 10.89 9.99
CA ASN A 65 -17.41 10.33 9.19
C ASN A 65 -16.34 9.73 10.11
N VAL A 66 -15.88 8.52 9.80
CA VAL A 66 -14.76 7.88 10.50
C VAL A 66 -13.71 7.52 9.48
N PHE A 67 -12.55 8.17 9.60
CA PHE A 67 -11.38 7.79 8.85
C PHE A 67 -10.55 6.80 9.67
N ASN A 68 -10.32 5.61 9.16
CA ASN A 68 -9.56 4.57 9.83
C ASN A 68 -8.21 4.41 9.15
N LEU A 69 -7.15 4.63 9.92
CA LEU A 69 -5.79 4.28 9.52
C LEU A 69 -5.47 2.91 10.12
N GLN A 70 -5.12 1.95 9.26
CA GLN A 70 -4.74 0.61 9.67
C GLN A 70 -3.33 0.34 9.18
N ALA A 71 -2.42 -0.01 10.08
CA ALA A 71 -1.07 -0.43 9.72
C ALA A 71 -0.85 -1.86 10.23
N SER A 72 -0.21 -2.69 9.42
CA SER A 72 0.22 -4.02 9.85
C SER A 72 1.57 -4.40 9.26
N THR A 73 2.32 -5.22 9.97
CA THR A 73 3.60 -5.76 9.52
C THR A 73 3.82 -7.14 10.13
N THR A 74 4.35 -8.07 9.34
CA THR A 74 4.56 -9.46 9.76
C THR A 74 6.03 -9.83 9.67
N ARG A 75 6.77 -9.82 10.77
CA ARG A 75 8.20 -10.18 10.75
C ARG A 75 8.39 -11.64 11.10
N ARG A 76 9.17 -12.36 10.28
CA ARG A 76 9.55 -13.76 10.54
C ARG A 76 10.93 -13.83 11.20
N PHE A 77 11.08 -14.67 12.20
CA PHE A 77 12.36 -14.97 12.86
C PHE A 77 12.44 -16.47 13.18
N GLY A 78 13.24 -17.19 12.40
CA GLY A 78 13.27 -18.65 12.43
C GLY A 78 11.89 -19.23 12.10
N ASP A 79 11.40 -20.12 12.97
CA ASP A 79 10.08 -20.77 12.84
C ASP A 79 8.92 -19.89 13.32
N TRP A 80 9.19 -18.71 13.88
CA TRP A 80 8.16 -17.84 14.44
C TRP A 80 7.85 -16.67 13.52
N ALA A 81 6.60 -16.21 13.54
CA ALA A 81 6.14 -15.00 12.88
C ALA A 81 5.44 -14.10 13.90
N LEU A 82 5.80 -12.81 13.90
CA LEU A 82 5.14 -11.77 14.68
C LEU A 82 4.37 -10.84 13.74
N LEU A 83 3.04 -10.94 13.81
CA LEU A 83 2.12 -10.02 13.16
C LEU A 83 1.80 -8.87 14.11
N ASN A 84 2.19 -7.66 13.73
CA ASN A 84 1.83 -6.42 14.39
C ASN A 84 0.69 -5.76 13.64
N ARG A 85 -0.33 -5.27 14.35
CA ARG A 85 -1.44 -4.50 13.80
C ARG A 85 -1.72 -3.28 14.67
N LEU A 86 -1.88 -2.14 14.03
CA LEU A 86 -2.24 -0.86 14.62
C LEU A 86 -3.48 -0.33 13.91
N ALA A 87 -4.49 0.08 14.66
CA ALA A 87 -5.69 0.72 14.15
C ALA A 87 -5.91 2.06 14.86
N ILE A 88 -6.01 3.14 14.09
CA ILE A 88 -6.23 4.51 14.57
C ILE A 88 -7.50 5.03 13.91
N PRO A 89 -8.61 5.11 14.64
CA PRO A 89 -9.83 5.75 14.17
C PRO A 89 -9.75 7.27 14.39
N LEU A 90 -10.09 8.02 13.34
CA LEU A 90 -10.14 9.47 13.29
C LEU A 90 -11.60 9.89 12.98
N PRO A 91 -12.46 9.98 14.01
CA PRO A 91 -13.83 10.45 13.84
C PRO A 91 -13.89 11.94 13.52
N TYR A 92 -14.84 12.30 12.66
CA TYR A 92 -15.16 13.66 12.26
C TYR A 92 -16.68 13.86 12.25
N LEU A 93 -17.14 14.83 13.03
CA LEU A 93 -18.51 15.32 13.03
C LEU A 93 -18.54 16.70 12.36
N PRO A 94 -19.35 16.87 11.31
CA PRO A 94 -19.59 18.19 10.72
C PRO A 94 -20.38 19.09 11.67
N ALA A 95 -20.31 20.40 11.45
CA ALA A 95 -20.86 21.41 12.37
C ALA A 95 -22.37 21.32 12.57
N ASN A 96 -23.11 20.87 11.56
CA ASN A 96 -24.54 20.62 11.67
C ASN A 96 -24.86 19.47 12.64
N ALA A 97 -23.89 18.61 12.97
CA ALA A 97 -24.06 17.45 13.82
C ALA A 97 -24.05 17.74 15.33
N ILE A 98 -23.58 18.93 15.72
CA ILE A 98 -23.43 19.31 17.12
C ILE A 98 -24.51 20.34 17.41
N MET A 99 -25.47 19.96 18.26
CA MET A 99 -26.62 20.78 18.63
C MET A 99 -26.20 22.25 18.86
N ASP A 100 -26.71 23.12 17.99
CA ASP A 100 -26.63 24.58 18.05
C ASP A 100 -25.22 25.20 18.17
N LYS A 101 -24.17 24.46 17.78
CA LYS A 101 -22.79 24.99 17.75
C LYS A 101 -22.28 25.16 16.33
N THR A 102 -21.80 26.37 16.03
CA THR A 102 -21.04 26.67 14.80
C THR A 102 -19.63 26.09 14.91
N GLY A 103 -19.46 24.79 14.68
CA GLY A 103 -18.11 24.18 14.64
C GLY A 103 -18.14 22.68 14.38
N SER A 104 -17.25 22.19 13.50
CA SER A 104 -17.01 20.77 13.33
C SER A 104 -16.14 20.22 14.46
N LEU A 105 -16.32 18.94 14.80
CA LEU A 105 -15.52 18.24 15.80
C LEU A 105 -14.72 17.13 15.11
N ALA A 106 -13.40 17.26 15.12
CA ALA A 106 -12.49 16.18 14.79
C ALA A 106 -11.91 15.61 16.09
N GLY A 107 -11.74 14.29 16.15
CA GLY A 107 -11.18 13.62 17.31
C GLY A 107 -10.28 12.46 16.92
N LEU A 108 -9.61 11.92 17.94
CA LEU A 108 -8.96 10.62 17.91
C LEU A 108 -9.83 9.66 18.72
N GLY A 109 -10.22 8.54 18.11
CA GLY A 109 -10.83 7.45 18.84
C GLY A 109 -9.78 6.53 19.46
N ASP A 110 -10.24 5.43 20.03
CA ASP A 110 -9.38 4.48 20.72
C ASP A 110 -8.37 3.83 19.77
N ILE A 111 -7.08 4.01 20.08
CA ILE A 111 -6.00 3.41 19.33
C ILE A 111 -5.82 1.97 19.81
N ALA A 112 -5.98 1.02 18.90
CA ALA A 112 -5.80 -0.39 19.19
C ALA A 112 -4.51 -0.91 18.55
N TYR A 113 -3.63 -1.47 19.37
CA TYR A 113 -2.47 -2.22 18.91
C TYR A 113 -2.63 -3.69 19.29
N THR A 114 -2.30 -4.60 18.37
CA THR A 114 -2.34 -6.05 18.59
C THR A 114 -1.10 -6.70 18.00
N GLY A 115 -0.44 -7.54 18.80
CA GLY A 115 0.64 -8.42 18.37
C GLY A 115 0.20 -9.88 18.42
N PHE A 116 0.30 -10.60 17.31
CA PHE A 116 0.04 -12.04 17.24
C PHE A 116 1.33 -12.79 16.93
N LEU A 117 1.65 -13.78 17.75
CA LEU A 117 2.71 -14.74 17.51
C LEU A 117 2.13 -16.00 16.88
N ALA A 118 2.69 -16.41 15.75
CA ALA A 118 2.39 -17.66 15.08
C ALA A 118 3.67 -18.48 14.90
N ARG A 119 3.54 -19.80 14.90
CA ARG A 119 4.61 -20.78 14.64
C ARG A 119 4.14 -21.73 13.55
#